data_AF-A0A8H7DG31-F1
#
_entry.id   AF-A0A8H7DG31-F1
#
_cell.length_a   1.000
_cell.length_b   1.000
_cell.length_c   1.000
_cell.angle_alpha   90.00
_cell.angle_beta   90.00
_cell.angle_gamma   90.00
#
_symmetry.space_group_name_H-M   'P 1'
#
loop_
_entity.id
_entity.type
_entity.pdbx_description
1 polymer ?
#
loop_
_entity_poly.entity_id
_entity_poly.type
_entity_poly.pdbx_seq_one_letter_code
_entity_poly.pdbx_strand_id
1 'polypeptide(L)'
;MDQAIDLRSKCPHFRILVVGRANAGKTTLLKKVCNSVEDPEIFSPNGKKLELAVVEGTAQRGEHDIENQLIFKSNRQFIFHDSRGFESGSANEIQKVTDFITTRSATNELAKQLHAIWCIVCLQTPPGRCWQPMSSSSTFLVLEKALPVIAIFTKFDGLIDQAYGELRDRGKSIPDAKNAAPERAQEILTSNFIGPLNTTKFPPSDFVQMDDMRMKETSCIDLINKTANALTDDTLKLLFVSVQQNNIDLCIIQAVGYWLNSDLQDVERFVSEGISWFPHAWVPQICCF
;
A
#
# COMPACT_ATOMS: atom_id res chain seq x y z
N MET A 1 5.74 24.97 10.89
CA MET A 1 4.30 24.71 11.09
C MET A 1 3.45 25.16 9.90
N ASP A 2 3.60 26.41 9.42
CA ASP A 2 2.78 26.99 8.34
C ASP A 2 2.78 26.21 7.01
N GLN A 3 3.93 25.67 6.58
CA GLN A 3 4.01 24.85 5.36
C GLN A 3 3.19 23.55 5.47
N ALA A 4 3.15 22.92 6.64
CA ALA A 4 2.37 21.71 6.88
C ALA A 4 0.86 21.99 6.89
N ILE A 5 0.46 23.14 7.46
CA ILE A 5 -0.93 23.63 7.47
C ILE A 5 -1.39 23.90 6.04
N ASP A 6 -0.61 24.69 5.30
CA ASP A 6 -0.90 25.06 3.92
C ASP A 6 -0.99 23.80 3.04
N LEU A 7 -0.04 22.87 3.19
CA LEU A 7 -0.07 21.59 2.49
C LEU A 7 -1.33 20.78 2.78
N ARG A 8 -1.72 20.60 4.05
CA ARG A 8 -2.93 19.85 4.43
C ARG A 8 -4.21 20.52 3.95
N SER A 9 -4.24 21.85 3.93
CA SER A 9 -5.37 22.60 3.38
C SER A 9 -5.52 22.37 1.87
N LYS A 10 -4.40 22.23 1.15
CA LYS A 10 -4.36 21.97 -0.29
C LYS A 10 -4.53 20.50 -0.64
N CYS A 11 -4.07 19.58 0.22
CA CYS A 11 -4.17 18.14 0.06
C CYS A 11 -4.57 17.47 1.37
N PRO A 12 -5.88 17.29 1.63
CA PRO A 12 -6.36 16.73 2.89
C PRO A 12 -6.22 15.20 2.99
N HIS A 13 -5.91 14.52 1.88
CA HIS A 13 -5.93 13.05 1.82
C HIS A 13 -4.69 12.51 1.14
N PHE A 14 -4.14 11.44 1.70
CA PHE A 14 -3.12 10.63 1.04
C PHE A 14 -3.80 9.54 0.18
N ARG A 15 -3.27 9.31 -1.02
CA ARG A 15 -3.91 8.51 -2.09
C ARG A 15 -3.02 7.36 -2.49
N ILE A 16 -3.54 6.15 -2.35
CA ILE A 16 -2.81 4.92 -2.62
C ILE A 16 -3.57 4.12 -3.66
N LEU A 17 -2.89 3.77 -4.75
CA LEU A 17 -3.39 2.77 -5.68
C LEU A 17 -2.96 1.37 -5.19
N VAL A 18 -3.92 0.49 -5.01
CA VAL A 18 -3.71 -0.91 -4.63
C VAL A 18 -3.87 -1.79 -5.86
N VAL A 19 -2.76 -2.35 -6.31
CA VAL A 19 -2.64 -3.19 -7.49
C VAL A 19 -2.52 -4.65 -7.05
N GLY A 20 -3.26 -5.58 -7.64
CA GLY A 20 -3.02 -7.00 -7.38
C GLY A 20 -4.13 -7.92 -7.88
N ARG A 21 -3.84 -9.22 -7.98
CA ARG A 21 -4.80 -10.23 -8.50
C ARG A 21 -6.08 -10.32 -7.66
N ALA A 22 -7.13 -10.92 -8.24
CA ALA A 22 -8.32 -11.23 -7.46
C ALA A 22 -7.96 -12.20 -6.34
N ASN A 23 -8.59 -12.06 -5.17
CA ASN A 23 -8.29 -12.88 -3.99
C ASN A 23 -6.83 -12.82 -3.50
N ALA A 24 -6.06 -11.80 -3.90
CA ALA A 24 -4.71 -11.57 -3.38
C ALA A 24 -4.72 -10.97 -1.96
N GLY A 25 -5.89 -10.64 -1.39
CA GLY A 25 -5.99 -10.11 -0.04
C GLY A 25 -6.00 -8.58 0.07
N LYS A 26 -6.30 -7.86 -1.04
CA LYS A 26 -6.34 -6.38 -1.09
C LYS A 26 -7.23 -5.76 -0.02
N THR A 27 -8.52 -6.11 -0.01
CA THR A 27 -9.48 -5.60 0.98
C THR A 27 -9.09 -5.96 2.40
N THR A 28 -8.55 -7.18 2.62
CA THR A 28 -8.07 -7.62 3.94
C THR A 28 -6.88 -6.78 4.41
N LEU A 29 -5.94 -6.46 3.51
CA LEU A 29 -4.81 -5.56 3.81
C LEU A 29 -5.31 -4.18 4.19
N LEU A 30 -6.21 -3.59 3.40
CA LEU A 30 -6.75 -2.25 3.65
C LEU A 30 -7.47 -2.16 4.99
N LYS A 31 -8.30 -3.17 5.31
CA LYS A 31 -8.94 -3.30 6.63
C LYS A 31 -7.92 -3.32 7.76
N LYS A 32 -6.85 -4.11 7.61
CA LYS A 32 -5.80 -4.25 8.63
C LYS A 32 -5.02 -2.95 8.83
N VAL A 33 -4.57 -2.32 7.74
CA VAL A 33 -3.88 -1.02 7.76
C VAL A 33 -4.74 0.06 8.41
N CYS A 34 -6.04 0.08 8.14
CA CYS A 34 -6.95 1.07 8.70
C CYS A 34 -7.48 0.69 10.09
N ASN A 35 -7.01 -0.41 10.69
CA ASN A 35 -7.55 -0.98 11.93
C ASN A 35 -9.10 -1.07 11.93
N SER A 36 -9.66 -1.50 10.79
CA SER A 36 -11.10 -1.61 10.55
C SER A 36 -11.53 -3.06 10.40
N VAL A 37 -12.72 -3.39 10.91
CA VAL A 37 -13.44 -4.63 10.57
C VAL A 37 -14.53 -4.38 9.53
N GLU A 38 -14.99 -3.12 9.42
CA GLU A 38 -15.99 -2.68 8.44
C GLU A 38 -15.36 -2.52 7.04
N ASP A 39 -16.19 -2.70 6.01
CA ASP A 39 -15.84 -2.35 4.63
C ASP A 39 -15.75 -0.83 4.43
N PRO A 40 -14.91 -0.36 3.49
CA PRO A 40 -14.79 1.07 3.22
C PRO A 40 -16.09 1.62 2.62
N GLU A 41 -16.35 2.89 2.92
CA GLU A 41 -17.35 3.66 2.19
C GLU A 41 -16.81 3.96 0.79
N ILE A 42 -17.66 3.80 -0.23
CA ILE A 42 -17.28 4.02 -1.63
C ILE A 42 -17.84 5.38 -2.06
N PHE A 43 -16.98 6.22 -2.62
CA PHE A 43 -17.36 7.50 -3.19
C PHE A 43 -17.01 7.53 -4.67
N SER A 44 -17.85 8.20 -5.46
CA SER A 44 -17.56 8.48 -6.85
C SER A 44 -16.35 9.42 -6.98
N PRO A 45 -15.78 9.59 -8.19
CA PRO A 45 -14.67 10.52 -8.40
C PRO A 45 -15.02 11.96 -8.01
N ASN A 46 -16.30 12.30 -8.06
CA ASN A 46 -16.85 13.61 -7.69
C ASN A 46 -17.19 13.75 -6.20
N GLY A 47 -16.85 12.75 -5.37
CA GLY A 47 -17.08 12.79 -3.92
C GLY A 47 -18.49 12.42 -3.46
N LYS A 48 -19.35 11.91 -4.36
CA LYS A 48 -20.70 11.46 -3.99
C LYS A 48 -20.61 10.05 -3.40
N LYS A 49 -21.13 9.86 -2.18
CA LYS A 49 -21.25 8.53 -1.57
C LYS A 49 -22.13 7.63 -2.43
N LEU A 50 -21.64 6.43 -2.73
CA LEU A 50 -22.37 5.40 -3.47
C LEU A 50 -23.04 4.45 -2.46
N GLU A 51 -24.35 4.22 -2.62
CA GLU A 51 -25.08 3.29 -1.76
C GLU A 51 -24.85 1.85 -2.19
N LEU A 52 -24.62 0.96 -1.22
CA LEU A 52 -24.40 -0.47 -1.45
C LEU A 52 -25.57 -1.16 -2.17
N ALA A 53 -26.80 -0.64 -2.07
CA ALA A 53 -27.97 -1.20 -2.76
C ALA A 53 -27.88 -1.11 -4.31
N VAL A 54 -27.11 -0.15 -4.85
CA VAL A 54 -26.77 -0.09 -6.29
C VAL A 54 -25.73 -1.17 -6.67
N VAL A 55 -24.98 -1.65 -5.67
CA VAL A 55 -23.99 -2.72 -5.76
C VAL A 55 -24.60 -4.09 -5.41
N GLU A 56 -25.79 -4.16 -4.82
CA GLU A 56 -26.45 -5.43 -4.46
C GLU A 56 -27.15 -6.11 -5.66
N GLY A 57 -27.37 -5.40 -6.77
CA GLY A 57 -27.56 -6.03 -8.10
C GLY A 57 -26.30 -6.75 -8.62
N THR A 58 -25.17 -6.60 -7.92
CA THR A 58 -23.84 -7.13 -8.23
C THR A 58 -23.29 -7.97 -7.07
N ALA A 59 -24.07 -8.93 -6.58
CA ALA A 59 -23.56 -10.02 -5.71
C ALA A 59 -22.35 -10.78 -6.34
N GLN A 60 -22.04 -10.51 -7.61
CA GLN A 60 -20.71 -10.66 -8.19
C GLN A 60 -19.99 -9.31 -8.21
N ARG A 61 -18.82 -9.23 -7.55
CA ARG A 61 -17.64 -8.31 -7.66
C ARG A 61 -17.44 -7.47 -8.96
N GLY A 62 -18.49 -6.99 -9.62
CA GLY A 62 -18.57 -6.80 -11.06
C GLY A 62 -18.41 -5.36 -11.54
N GLU A 63 -18.59 -4.33 -10.71
CA GLU A 63 -18.58 -2.92 -11.18
C GLU A 63 -17.87 -1.89 -10.26
N HIS A 64 -16.77 -2.23 -9.57
CA HIS A 64 -15.90 -1.23 -8.91
C HIS A 64 -15.07 -0.28 -9.84
N ASP A 65 -15.50 0.95 -10.07
CA ASP A 65 -14.67 2.04 -10.62
C ASP A 65 -13.21 2.06 -10.07
N ILE A 66 -12.11 2.02 -10.85
CA ILE A 66 -10.76 2.33 -10.30
C ILE A 66 -10.68 3.79 -9.85
N GLU A 67 -11.47 4.66 -10.50
CA GLU A 67 -11.62 6.06 -10.14
C GLU A 67 -12.43 6.26 -8.85
N ASN A 68 -13.18 5.25 -8.40
CA ASN A 68 -13.91 5.31 -7.14
C ASN A 68 -12.94 5.35 -5.96
N GLN A 69 -13.33 6.09 -4.94
CA GLN A 69 -12.54 6.33 -3.74
C GLN A 69 -13.04 5.42 -2.62
N LEU A 70 -12.16 4.57 -2.09
CA LEU A 70 -12.43 3.74 -0.93
C LEU A 70 -11.91 4.45 0.32
N ILE A 71 -12.81 4.78 1.25
CA ILE A 71 -12.49 5.54 2.46
C ILE A 71 -12.98 4.76 3.68
N PHE A 72 -12.07 4.48 4.63
CA PHE A 72 -12.43 3.82 5.88
C PHE A 72 -12.86 4.84 6.92
N LYS A 73 -13.93 4.55 7.66
CA LYS A 73 -14.38 5.43 8.76
C LYS A 73 -13.32 5.59 9.85
N SER A 74 -12.58 4.51 10.13
CA SER A 74 -11.50 4.48 11.11
C SER A 74 -10.23 5.22 10.66
N ASN A 75 -10.13 5.56 9.37
CA ASN A 75 -9.01 6.32 8.83
C ASN A 75 -9.43 7.11 7.59
N ARG A 76 -10.12 8.24 7.83
CA ARG A 76 -10.71 9.10 6.78
C ARG A 76 -9.67 9.82 5.93
N GLN A 77 -8.42 9.90 6.39
CA GLN A 77 -7.37 10.67 5.73
C GLN A 77 -6.68 9.89 4.60
N PHE A 78 -6.99 8.60 4.46
CA PHE A 78 -6.61 7.79 3.30
C PHE A 78 -7.76 7.66 2.30
N ILE A 79 -7.40 7.81 1.03
CA ILE A 79 -8.20 7.38 -0.11
C ILE A 79 -7.46 6.24 -0.79
N PHE A 80 -8.11 5.08 -0.87
CA PHE A 80 -7.58 3.95 -1.64
C PHE A 80 -8.31 3.82 -2.96
N HIS A 81 -7.54 3.55 -4.01
CA HIS A 81 -8.04 3.14 -5.31
C HIS A 81 -7.71 1.67 -5.51
N ASP A 82 -8.69 0.83 -5.80
CA ASP A 82 -8.48 -0.60 -6.04
C ASP A 82 -8.43 -0.85 -7.55
N SER A 83 -7.33 -1.42 -8.06
CA SER A 83 -7.19 -1.81 -9.47
C SER A 83 -8.19 -2.89 -9.92
N ARG A 84 -8.95 -3.45 -8.97
CA ARG A 84 -9.58 -4.76 -9.00
C ARG A 84 -8.57 -5.87 -9.20
N GLY A 85 -9.05 -7.09 -8.95
CA GLY A 85 -8.26 -8.27 -9.23
C GLY A 85 -7.84 -8.35 -10.68
N PHE A 86 -6.53 -8.30 -10.97
CA PHE A 86 -5.99 -8.81 -12.23
C PHE A 86 -6.34 -10.30 -12.30
N GLU A 87 -7.51 -10.67 -12.84
CA GLU A 87 -7.90 -12.07 -12.96
C GLU A 87 -7.15 -12.71 -14.12
N SER A 88 -6.97 -11.96 -15.20
CA SER A 88 -6.41 -12.47 -16.46
C SER A 88 -5.14 -11.75 -16.93
N GLY A 89 -4.84 -10.55 -16.39
CA GLY A 89 -3.77 -9.70 -16.94
C GLY A 89 -4.08 -9.29 -18.38
N SER A 90 -5.37 -9.15 -18.71
CA SER A 90 -5.80 -8.79 -20.06
C SER A 90 -5.26 -7.40 -20.41
N ALA A 91 -4.97 -7.18 -21.69
CA ALA A 91 -4.46 -5.90 -22.18
C ALA A 91 -5.36 -4.71 -21.76
N ASN A 92 -6.68 -4.94 -21.66
CA ASN A 92 -7.64 -3.92 -21.25
C ASN A 92 -7.51 -3.56 -19.75
N GLU A 93 -7.31 -4.54 -18.86
CA GLU A 93 -7.09 -4.27 -17.42
C GLU A 93 -5.78 -3.50 -17.21
N ILE A 94 -4.72 -3.91 -17.91
CA ILE A 94 -3.42 -3.24 -17.89
C ILE A 94 -3.54 -1.80 -18.40
N GLN A 95 -4.27 -1.59 -19.50
CA GLN A 95 -4.48 -0.25 -20.05
C GLN A 95 -5.24 0.66 -19.08
N LYS A 96 -6.33 0.18 -18.46
CA LYS A 96 -7.10 0.97 -17.49
C LYS A 96 -6.25 1.45 -16.31
N VAL A 97 -5.39 0.58 -15.77
CA VAL A 97 -4.48 0.97 -14.68
C VAL A 97 -3.43 1.95 -15.17
N THR A 98 -2.89 1.75 -16.37
CA THR A 98 -1.93 2.67 -17.00
C THR A 98 -2.53 4.05 -17.19
N ASP A 99 -3.74 4.12 -17.74
CA ASP A 99 -4.45 5.36 -17.99
C ASP A 99 -4.73 6.09 -16.68
N PHE A 100 -5.22 5.36 -15.66
CA PHE A 100 -5.46 5.92 -14.34
C PHE A 100 -4.19 6.53 -13.74
N ILE A 101 -3.08 5.79 -13.74
CA ILE A 101 -1.78 6.29 -13.24
C ILE A 101 -1.35 7.53 -14.04
N THR A 102 -1.44 7.47 -15.37
CA THR A 102 -1.00 8.56 -16.26
C THR A 102 -1.82 9.82 -16.02
N THR A 103 -3.15 9.72 -15.98
CA THR A 103 -4.06 10.83 -15.70
C THR A 103 -3.81 11.43 -14.32
N ARG A 104 -3.60 10.60 -13.31
CA ARG A 104 -3.31 11.03 -11.94
C ARG A 104 -1.91 11.64 -11.79
N SER A 105 -0.96 11.27 -12.65
CA SER A 105 0.39 11.85 -12.67
C SER A 105 0.45 13.17 -13.44
N ALA A 106 -0.43 13.35 -14.45
CA ALA A 106 -0.46 14.53 -15.30
C ALA A 106 -1.20 15.74 -14.68
N THR A 107 -1.93 15.55 -13.60
CA THR A 107 -2.63 16.65 -12.92
C THR A 107 -1.67 17.47 -12.05
N ASN A 108 -1.83 18.80 -12.03
CA ASN A 108 -1.06 19.70 -11.16
C ASN A 108 -1.68 19.85 -9.76
N GLU A 109 -2.87 19.29 -9.53
CA GLU A 109 -3.56 19.35 -8.25
C GLU A 109 -3.10 18.20 -7.36
N LEU A 110 -2.31 18.49 -6.32
CA LEU A 110 -1.83 17.49 -5.36
C LEU A 110 -2.99 16.67 -4.75
N ALA A 111 -4.14 17.31 -4.49
CA ALA A 111 -5.35 16.64 -4.02
C ALA A 111 -5.99 15.68 -5.03
N LYS A 112 -5.52 15.60 -6.28
CA LYS A 112 -5.99 14.62 -7.27
C LYS A 112 -4.91 13.61 -7.64
N GLN A 113 -3.65 13.85 -7.29
CA GLN A 113 -2.54 12.96 -7.59
C GLN A 113 -2.61 11.66 -6.76
N LEU A 114 -2.06 10.58 -7.33
CA LEU A 114 -1.65 9.42 -6.54
C LEU A 114 -0.36 9.75 -5.80
N HIS A 115 -0.17 9.17 -4.62
CA HIS A 115 1.00 9.44 -3.79
C HIS A 115 1.88 8.20 -3.54
N ALA A 116 1.29 6.99 -3.63
CA ALA A 116 2.03 5.74 -3.58
C ALA A 116 1.27 4.61 -4.29
N ILE A 117 1.97 3.55 -4.63
CA ILE A 117 1.40 2.33 -5.20
C ILE A 117 1.76 1.13 -4.33
N TRP A 118 0.74 0.38 -3.94
CA TRP A 118 0.90 -0.89 -3.23
C TRP A 118 0.60 -2.04 -4.17
N CYS A 119 1.63 -2.79 -4.54
CA CYS A 119 1.53 -3.93 -5.45
C CYS A 119 1.47 -5.24 -4.66
N ILE A 120 0.30 -5.84 -4.58
CA ILE A 120 0.06 -7.07 -3.83
C ILE A 120 0.36 -8.29 -4.70
N VAL A 121 1.35 -9.06 -4.24
CA VAL A 121 1.84 -10.29 -4.83
C VAL A 121 1.34 -11.47 -3.99
N CYS A 122 0.52 -12.33 -4.59
CA CYS A 122 -0.04 -13.50 -3.91
C CYS A 122 0.89 -14.70 -4.11
N LEU A 123 1.56 -15.16 -3.05
CA LEU A 123 2.59 -16.20 -3.12
C LEU A 123 2.05 -17.59 -3.48
N GLN A 124 0.75 -17.81 -3.32
CA GLN A 124 0.07 -19.01 -3.83
C GLN A 124 -0.06 -19.02 -5.37
N THR A 125 0.19 -17.89 -6.04
CA THR A 125 0.21 -17.81 -7.50
C THR A 125 1.58 -18.27 -8.00
N PRO A 126 1.66 -19.16 -9.00
CA PRO A 126 2.95 -19.57 -9.56
C PRO A 126 3.77 -18.35 -9.99
N PRO A 127 5.09 -18.31 -9.74
CA PRO A 127 5.93 -17.14 -10.01
C PRO A 127 5.74 -16.58 -11.42
N GLY A 128 5.77 -17.43 -12.46
CA GLY A 128 5.58 -17.00 -13.86
C GLY A 128 4.24 -16.31 -14.16
N ARG A 129 3.19 -16.52 -13.35
CA ARG A 129 1.89 -15.84 -13.45
C ARG A 129 1.74 -14.65 -12.49
N CYS A 130 2.64 -14.52 -11.51
CA CYS A 130 2.75 -13.32 -10.67
C CYS A 130 3.27 -12.13 -11.47
N TRP A 131 4.17 -12.38 -12.44
CA TRP A 131 4.90 -11.33 -13.16
C TRP A 131 4.23 -10.83 -14.43
N GLN A 132 3.24 -11.52 -14.99
CA GLN A 132 2.64 -11.12 -16.27
C GLN A 132 2.16 -9.65 -16.32
N PRO A 133 1.58 -9.07 -15.24
CA PRO A 133 1.23 -7.65 -15.19
C PRO A 133 2.41 -6.69 -14.95
N MET A 134 3.62 -7.19 -14.67
CA MET A 134 4.83 -6.40 -14.35
C MET A 134 5.96 -6.57 -15.39
N SER A 135 6.08 -7.73 -16.05
CA SER A 135 7.18 -8.03 -16.99
C SER A 135 6.91 -7.60 -18.43
N SER A 136 5.64 -7.42 -18.80
CA SER A 136 5.20 -7.26 -20.19
C SER A 136 4.38 -5.98 -20.42
N SER A 137 4.14 -5.21 -19.37
CA SER A 137 3.15 -4.12 -19.36
C SER A 137 3.81 -2.75 -19.42
N SER A 138 3.27 -1.90 -20.28
CA SER A 138 3.50 -0.46 -20.30
C SER A 138 3.07 0.26 -19.02
N THR A 139 2.35 -0.40 -18.10
CA THR A 139 1.95 0.17 -16.79
C THR A 139 3.15 0.64 -15.98
N PHE A 140 4.23 -0.15 -15.94
CA PHE A 140 5.43 0.20 -15.15
C PHE A 140 6.40 1.10 -15.93
N LEU A 141 6.30 1.15 -17.26
CA LEU A 141 7.01 2.12 -18.09
C LEU A 141 6.57 3.57 -17.77
N VAL A 142 5.29 3.78 -17.39
CA VAL A 142 4.78 5.10 -16.95
C VAL A 142 5.27 5.46 -15.54
N LEU A 143 5.63 4.46 -14.72
CA LEU A 143 6.02 4.62 -13.32
C LEU A 143 7.49 5.02 -13.11
N GLU A 144 8.21 5.33 -14.21
CA GLU A 144 9.66 5.42 -14.26
C GLU A 144 10.28 6.36 -13.20
N LYS A 145 9.58 7.39 -12.67
CA LYS A 145 10.17 8.29 -11.64
C LYS A 145 9.25 8.96 -10.61
N ALA A 146 7.92 8.80 -10.64
CA ALA A 146 7.06 9.71 -9.87
C ALA A 146 6.56 9.18 -8.51
N LEU A 147 6.30 7.87 -8.37
CA LEU A 147 5.61 7.33 -7.20
C LEU A 147 6.34 6.11 -6.62
N PRO A 148 6.49 6.02 -5.29
CA PRO A 148 7.04 4.82 -4.67
C PRO A 148 6.11 3.63 -4.89
N VAL A 149 6.71 2.51 -5.29
CA VAL A 149 6.01 1.22 -5.46
C VAL A 149 6.47 0.29 -4.36
N ILE A 150 5.56 -0.14 -3.48
CA ILE A 150 5.85 -1.13 -2.44
C ILE A 150 5.27 -2.48 -2.86
N ALA A 151 6.12 -3.49 -2.99
CA ALA A 151 5.68 -4.87 -3.24
C ALA A 151 5.25 -5.52 -1.92
N ILE A 152 4.05 -6.10 -1.88
CA ILE A 152 3.48 -6.68 -0.67
C ILE A 152 3.19 -8.14 -0.92
N PHE A 153 3.98 -9.01 -0.32
CA PHE A 153 3.81 -10.45 -0.44
C PHE A 153 2.78 -10.94 0.57
N THR A 154 1.76 -11.62 0.06
CA THR A 154 0.65 -12.14 0.85
C THR A 154 0.56 -13.65 0.72
N LYS A 155 -0.11 -14.27 1.69
CA LYS A 155 -0.33 -15.72 1.78
C LYS A 155 0.99 -16.50 1.92
N PHE A 156 1.86 -16.01 2.80
CA PHE A 156 3.13 -16.68 3.11
C PHE A 156 2.89 -18.04 3.79
N ASP A 157 1.83 -18.17 4.59
CA ASP A 157 1.32 -19.45 5.09
C ASP A 157 1.15 -20.48 3.98
N GLY A 158 0.55 -20.09 2.85
CA GLY A 158 0.42 -20.94 1.68
C GLY A 158 1.77 -21.32 1.03
N LEU A 159 2.79 -20.46 1.13
CA LEU A 159 4.14 -20.77 0.65
C LEU A 159 4.86 -21.74 1.60
N ILE A 160 4.63 -21.63 2.91
CA ILE A 160 5.11 -22.60 3.90
C ILE A 160 4.50 -23.98 3.63
N ASP A 161 3.20 -24.06 3.32
CA ASP A 161 2.55 -25.32 2.96
C ASP A 161 3.15 -25.96 1.69
N GLN A 162 3.46 -25.13 0.68
CA GLN A 162 4.14 -25.59 -0.54
C GLN A 162 5.56 -26.09 -0.25
N ALA A 163 6.33 -25.34 0.55
CA ALA A 163 7.67 -25.73 0.98
C ALA A 163 7.66 -27.04 1.78
N TYR A 164 6.67 -27.21 2.66
CA TYR A 164 6.46 -28.45 3.40
C TYR A 164 6.20 -29.63 2.45
N GLY A 165 5.29 -29.46 1.47
CA GLY A 165 5.02 -30.47 0.44
C GLY A 165 6.29 -30.87 -0.33
N GLU A 166 7.06 -29.87 -0.80
CA GLU A 166 8.33 -30.10 -1.50
C GLU A 166 9.33 -30.90 -0.64
N LEU A 167 9.46 -30.58 0.65
CA LEU A 167 10.36 -31.29 1.56
C LEU A 167 9.90 -32.73 1.82
N ARG A 168 8.58 -32.96 1.89
CA ARG A 168 8.00 -34.30 2.01
C ARG A 168 8.25 -35.14 0.77
N ASP A 169 8.10 -34.57 -0.41
CA ASP A 169 8.37 -35.24 -1.69
C ASP A 169 9.85 -35.60 -1.85
N ARG A 170 10.74 -34.81 -1.26
CA ARG A 170 12.19 -35.09 -1.15
C ARG A 170 12.55 -36.12 -0.05
N GLY A 171 11.55 -36.70 0.61
CA GLY A 171 11.74 -37.78 1.59
C GLY A 171 12.03 -37.34 3.02
N LYS A 172 11.95 -36.03 3.36
CA LYS A 172 12.09 -35.61 4.76
C LYS A 172 10.95 -36.18 5.62
N SER A 173 11.25 -36.55 6.85
CA SER A 173 10.24 -36.95 7.84
C SER A 173 9.24 -35.80 8.09
N ILE A 174 8.05 -36.12 8.62
CA ILE A 174 7.04 -35.09 8.98
C ILE A 174 7.63 -34.03 9.92
N PRO A 175 8.30 -34.38 11.04
CA PRO A 175 8.86 -33.37 11.93
C PRO A 175 9.96 -32.54 11.27
N ASP A 176 10.86 -33.16 10.49
CA ASP A 176 11.95 -32.44 9.82
C ASP A 176 11.44 -31.49 8.73
N ALA A 177 10.43 -31.93 7.97
CA ALA A 177 9.79 -31.12 6.95
C ALA A 177 9.06 -29.93 7.58
N LYS A 178 8.33 -30.14 8.68
CA LYS A 178 7.62 -29.08 9.39
C LYS A 178 8.58 -28.03 9.96
N ASN A 179 9.70 -28.46 10.54
CA ASN A 179 10.70 -27.55 11.10
C ASN A 179 11.46 -26.76 10.03
N ALA A 180 11.74 -27.37 8.87
CA ALA A 180 12.49 -26.73 7.78
C ALA A 180 11.62 -25.93 6.79
N ALA A 181 10.29 -26.09 6.81
CA ALA A 181 9.39 -25.44 5.86
C ALA A 181 9.43 -23.90 5.90
N PRO A 182 9.48 -23.23 7.06
CA PRO A 182 9.55 -21.76 7.11
C PRO A 182 10.82 -21.19 6.46
N GLU A 183 11.98 -21.80 6.75
CA GLU A 183 13.25 -21.40 6.15
C GLU A 183 13.25 -21.64 4.63
N ARG A 184 12.74 -22.80 4.20
CA ARG A 184 12.59 -23.11 2.78
C ARG A 184 11.63 -22.14 2.07
N ALA A 185 10.55 -21.72 2.72
CA ALA A 185 9.63 -20.72 2.17
C ALA A 185 10.30 -19.35 2.01
N GLN A 186 11.18 -18.95 2.94
CA GLN A 186 11.98 -17.72 2.84
C GLN A 186 12.96 -17.77 1.67
N GLU A 187 13.63 -18.91 1.46
CA GLU A 187 14.48 -19.14 0.29
C GLU A 187 13.68 -18.98 -1.00
N ILE A 188 12.51 -19.61 -1.09
CA ILE A 188 11.63 -19.55 -2.26
C ILE A 188 11.15 -18.12 -2.50
N LEU A 189 10.73 -17.40 -1.45
CA LEU A 189 10.34 -15.99 -1.56
C LEU A 189 11.47 -15.16 -2.17
N THR A 190 12.68 -15.33 -1.63
CA THR A 190 13.85 -14.56 -2.07
C THR A 190 14.24 -14.91 -3.50
N SER A 191 14.39 -16.20 -3.83
CA SER A 191 14.90 -16.65 -5.12
C SER A 191 13.87 -16.53 -6.25
N ASN A 192 12.59 -16.79 -5.96
CA ASN A 192 11.56 -16.90 -6.99
C ASN A 192 10.68 -15.66 -7.11
N PHE A 193 10.70 -14.77 -6.10
CA PHE A 193 9.90 -13.56 -6.10
C PHE A 193 10.69 -12.26 -5.99
N ILE A 194 11.44 -12.08 -4.90
CA ILE A 194 12.17 -10.82 -4.67
C ILE A 194 13.30 -10.65 -5.70
N GLY A 195 14.09 -11.68 -5.94
CA GLY A 195 15.18 -11.67 -6.92
C GLY A 195 14.72 -11.26 -8.32
N PRO A 196 13.73 -11.95 -8.91
CA PRO A 196 13.18 -11.56 -10.21
C PRO A 196 12.62 -10.14 -10.25
N LEU A 197 11.90 -9.70 -9.20
CA LEU A 197 11.37 -8.32 -9.12
C LEU A 197 12.46 -7.26 -9.18
N ASN A 198 13.56 -7.47 -8.46
CA ASN A 198 14.69 -6.55 -8.44
C ASN A 198 15.42 -6.47 -9.79
N THR A 199 15.29 -7.48 -10.65
CA THR A 199 15.87 -7.48 -12.00
C THR A 199 14.95 -6.90 -13.07
N THR A 200 13.71 -6.56 -12.72
CA THR A 200 12.80 -5.92 -13.68
C THR A 200 13.29 -4.54 -14.06
N LYS A 201 12.82 -4.02 -15.21
CA LYS A 201 13.15 -2.66 -15.64
C LYS A 201 12.77 -1.61 -14.59
N PHE A 202 11.76 -1.89 -13.77
CA PHE A 202 11.22 -1.00 -12.74
C PHE A 202 11.06 -1.77 -11.42
N PRO A 203 12.14 -1.89 -10.63
CA PRO A 203 12.08 -2.59 -9.36
C PRO A 203 11.18 -1.82 -8.37
N PRO A 204 10.47 -2.53 -7.47
CA PRO A 204 9.81 -1.89 -6.34
C PRO A 204 10.80 -1.08 -5.50
N SER A 205 10.33 0.03 -4.92
CA SER A 205 11.10 0.84 -3.99
C SER A 205 11.45 0.08 -2.71
N ASP A 206 10.53 -0.80 -2.27
CA ASP A 206 10.76 -1.72 -1.16
C ASP A 206 9.75 -2.89 -1.23
N PHE A 207 9.90 -3.87 -0.34
CA PHE A 207 9.07 -5.05 -0.21
C PHE A 207 8.69 -5.33 1.24
N VAL A 208 7.46 -5.81 1.44
CA VAL A 208 6.89 -6.23 2.73
C VAL A 208 6.40 -7.67 2.61
N GLN A 209 6.74 -8.50 3.58
CA GLN A 209 6.15 -9.82 3.74
C GLN A 209 5.03 -9.78 4.79
N MET A 210 3.85 -10.28 4.42
CA MET A 210 2.73 -10.44 5.34
C MET A 210 2.67 -11.89 5.83
N ASP A 211 3.26 -12.14 7.01
CA ASP A 211 3.43 -13.48 7.61
C ASP A 211 2.10 -14.14 7.97
N ASP A 212 1.19 -13.37 8.57
CA ASP A 212 -0.18 -13.80 8.83
C ASP A 212 -1.13 -12.59 8.82
N MET A 213 -2.09 -12.62 7.90
CA MET A 213 -3.14 -11.59 7.83
C MET A 213 -4.07 -11.63 9.05
N ARG A 214 -4.03 -12.70 9.86
CA ARG A 214 -4.82 -12.90 11.08
C ARG A 214 -4.12 -12.38 12.35
N MET A 215 -2.79 -12.20 12.34
CA MET A 215 -2.02 -11.69 13.50
C MET A 215 -1.74 -10.19 13.38
N LYS A 216 -1.89 -9.43 14.47
CA LYS A 216 -2.52 -8.11 14.36
C LYS A 216 -1.64 -6.92 13.95
N GLU A 217 -0.33 -6.83 14.19
CA GLU A 217 0.28 -5.47 14.22
C GLU A 217 1.59 -5.26 13.46
N THR A 218 2.56 -6.18 13.47
CA THR A 218 3.93 -5.89 13.01
C THR A 218 4.06 -5.61 11.51
N SER A 219 3.43 -6.42 10.64
CA SER A 219 3.60 -6.28 9.18
C SER A 219 2.92 -5.01 8.62
N CYS A 220 1.89 -4.48 9.27
CA CYS A 220 1.27 -3.22 8.85
C CYS A 220 2.14 -2.02 9.21
N ILE A 221 2.77 -2.04 10.39
CA ILE A 221 3.75 -1.01 10.77
C ILE A 221 4.92 -1.02 9.78
N ASP A 222 5.43 -2.20 9.41
CA ASP A 222 6.48 -2.33 8.41
C ASP A 222 6.08 -1.77 7.04
N LEU A 223 4.86 -2.07 6.56
CA LEU A 223 4.33 -1.48 5.33
C LEU A 223 4.28 0.05 5.37
N ILE A 224 3.80 0.63 6.47
CA ILE A 224 3.74 2.08 6.63
C ILE A 224 5.16 2.67 6.67
N ASN A 225 6.08 2.07 7.43
CA ASN A 225 7.48 2.52 7.52
C ASN A 225 8.17 2.49 6.16
N LYS A 226 8.05 1.38 5.42
CA LYS A 226 8.65 1.23 4.09
C LYS A 226 8.04 2.20 3.07
N THR A 227 6.73 2.45 3.16
CA THR A 227 6.09 3.49 2.33
C THR A 227 6.64 4.89 2.67
N ALA A 228 6.78 5.23 3.96
CA ALA A 228 7.33 6.51 4.40
C ALA A 228 8.78 6.70 3.95
N ASN A 229 9.60 5.65 4.00
CA ASN A 229 11.01 5.69 3.59
C ASN A 229 11.20 5.75 2.08
N ALA A 230 10.26 5.19 1.31
CA ALA A 230 10.29 5.24 -0.15
C ALA A 230 9.85 6.60 -0.72
N LEU A 231 9.17 7.44 0.07
CA LEU A 231 8.82 8.81 -0.31
C LEU A 231 10.06 9.70 -0.22
N THR A 232 10.58 10.12 -1.37
CA THR A 232 11.76 11.00 -1.48
C THR A 232 11.44 12.49 -1.34
N ASP A 233 10.17 12.87 -1.49
CA ASP A 233 9.71 14.24 -1.33
C ASP A 233 9.27 14.47 0.13
N ASP A 234 9.95 15.38 0.83
CA ASP A 234 9.67 15.69 2.24
C ASP A 234 8.25 16.20 2.47
N THR A 235 7.65 16.88 1.48
CA THR A 235 6.27 17.35 1.50
C THR A 235 5.31 16.16 1.46
N LEU A 236 5.53 15.20 0.56
CA LEU A 236 4.72 13.98 0.47
C LEU A 236 4.91 13.09 1.70
N LYS A 237 6.14 13.00 2.21
CA LYS A 237 6.47 12.25 3.41
C LYS A 237 5.80 12.86 4.64
N LEU A 238 5.84 14.19 4.77
CA LEU A 238 5.10 14.92 5.79
C LEU A 238 3.60 14.63 5.63
N LEU A 239 3.01 14.81 4.45
CA LEU A 239 1.60 14.49 4.21
C LEU A 239 1.27 13.07 4.68
N PHE A 240 2.05 12.07 4.28
CA PHE A 240 1.86 10.66 4.62
C PHE A 240 1.88 10.39 6.12
N VAL A 241 2.90 10.86 6.84
CA VAL A 241 3.01 10.63 8.29
C VAL A 241 1.90 11.37 9.03
N SER A 242 1.59 12.57 8.56
CA SER A 242 0.61 13.45 9.17
C SER A 242 -0.83 12.90 9.07
N VAL A 243 -1.11 11.99 8.13
CA VAL A 243 -2.39 11.28 8.01
C VAL A 243 -2.46 9.96 8.79
N GLN A 244 -1.40 9.57 9.51
CA GLN A 244 -1.33 8.33 10.28
C GLN A 244 -1.86 8.51 11.71
N GLN A 245 -3.13 8.88 11.88
CA GLN A 245 -3.78 9.11 13.19
C GLN A 245 -3.63 7.98 14.21
N ASN A 246 -3.41 6.74 13.76
CA ASN A 246 -3.33 5.56 14.62
C ASN A 246 -1.89 5.06 14.85
N ASN A 247 -0.86 5.75 14.35
CA ASN A 247 0.54 5.32 14.45
C ASN A 247 1.43 6.44 15.00
N ILE A 248 1.33 6.67 16.31
CA ILE A 248 2.08 7.70 17.04
C ILE A 248 3.59 7.41 17.01
N ASP A 249 3.98 6.13 17.04
CA ASP A 249 5.39 5.71 17.03
C ASP A 249 6.10 6.17 15.75
N LEU A 250 5.46 6.03 14.59
CA LEU A 250 6.00 6.56 13.33
C LEU A 250 6.16 8.08 13.38
N CYS A 251 5.19 8.81 13.95
CA CYS A 251 5.27 10.26 14.08
C CYS A 251 6.50 10.67 14.89
N ILE A 252 6.78 9.95 15.99
CA ILE A 252 7.96 10.18 16.83
C ILE A 252 9.25 9.88 16.05
N ILE A 253 9.35 8.71 15.40
CA ILE A 253 10.54 8.31 14.65
C ILE A 253 10.88 9.32 13.55
N GLN A 254 9.88 9.78 12.79
CA GLN A 254 10.10 10.71 11.69
C GLN A 254 10.39 12.14 12.19
N ALA A 255 9.72 12.60 13.25
CA ALA A 255 10.01 13.90 13.86
C ALA A 255 11.45 13.96 14.41
N VAL A 256 11.88 12.92 15.13
CA VAL A 256 13.24 12.83 15.68
C VAL A 256 14.27 12.64 14.56
N GLY A 257 13.98 11.81 13.57
CA GLY A 257 14.85 11.57 12.43
C GLY A 257 15.07 12.82 11.58
N TYR A 258 14.02 13.62 11.34
CA TYR A 258 14.14 14.90 10.66
C TYR A 258 15.07 15.85 11.42
N TRP A 259 14.91 15.93 12.75
CA TRP A 259 15.75 16.77 13.60
C TRP A 259 17.22 16.35 13.62
N LEU A 260 17.51 15.05 13.77
CA LEU A 260 18.88 14.54 13.76
C LEU A 260 19.63 14.83 12.45
N ASN A 261 18.90 14.99 11.35
CA ASN A 261 19.44 15.29 10.04
C ASN A 261 19.41 16.79 9.69
N SER A 262 18.92 17.66 10.58
CA SER A 262 18.86 19.10 10.36
C SER A 262 19.79 19.84 11.34
N ASP A 263 20.44 20.89 10.85
CA ASP A 263 21.39 21.74 11.61
C ASP A 263 20.67 22.71 12.59
N LEU A 264 19.54 22.28 13.15
CA LEU A 264 18.65 23.12 13.97
C LEU A 264 19.08 23.12 15.44
N GLN A 265 19.71 24.21 15.88
CA GLN A 265 20.07 24.46 17.28
C GLN A 265 18.94 25.09 18.13
N ASP A 266 17.77 25.31 17.53
CA ASP A 266 16.65 26.02 18.17
C ASP A 266 15.56 25.05 18.66
N VAL A 267 15.39 25.00 19.98
CA VAL A 267 14.42 24.12 20.68
C VAL A 267 12.97 24.53 20.38
N GLU A 268 12.69 25.82 20.21
CA GLU A 268 11.33 26.31 19.98
C GLU A 268 10.87 25.92 18.56
N ARG A 269 11.80 26.01 17.60
CA ARG A 269 11.59 25.53 16.23
C ARG A 269 11.46 24.01 16.17
N PHE A 270 12.25 23.27 16.98
CA PHE A 270 12.11 21.82 17.12
C PHE A 270 10.72 21.41 17.60
N VAL A 271 10.18 22.07 18.63
CA VAL A 271 8.83 21.77 19.13
C VAL A 271 7.78 22.06 18.06
N SER A 272 7.89 23.19 17.37
CA SER A 272 6.95 23.59 16.31
C SER A 272 6.98 22.67 15.09
N GLU A 273 8.16 22.28 14.61
CA GLU A 273 8.34 21.36 13.50
C GLU A 273 8.05 19.90 13.90
N GLY A 274 8.39 19.49 15.11
CA GLY A 274 8.10 18.17 15.66
C GLY A 274 6.60 17.92 15.80
N ILE A 275 5.86 18.87 16.37
CA ILE A 275 4.38 18.82 16.48
C ILE A 275 3.73 18.68 15.10
N SER A 276 4.37 19.17 14.04
CA SER A 276 3.82 19.14 12.68
C SER A 276 3.63 17.71 12.13
N TRP A 277 4.37 16.74 12.67
CA TRP A 277 4.27 15.33 12.32
C TRP A 277 3.10 14.62 13.00
N PHE A 278 2.52 15.19 14.06
CA PHE A 278 1.47 14.55 14.84
C PHE A 278 0.08 14.87 14.30
N PRO A 279 -0.71 13.88 13.86
CA PRO A 279 -2.03 14.08 13.28
C PRO A 279 -3.00 14.85 14.19
N HIS A 280 -2.90 14.66 15.51
CA HIS A 280 -3.78 15.26 16.52
C HIS A 280 -3.49 16.75 16.78
N ALA A 281 -2.32 17.24 16.41
CA ALA A 281 -2.02 18.68 16.47
C ALA A 281 -2.82 19.46 15.42
N TRP A 282 -3.39 18.75 14.46
CA TRP A 282 -4.10 19.28 13.32
C TRP A 282 -5.55 18.83 13.40
N VAL A 283 -6.26 19.20 14.46
CA VAL A 283 -7.72 19.09 14.48
C VAL A 283 -8.24 20.09 13.47
N PRO A 284 -8.75 19.68 12.29
CA PRO A 284 -9.54 20.61 11.50
C PRO A 284 -10.80 20.86 12.33
N GLN A 285 -11.23 22.12 12.45
CA GLN A 285 -12.66 22.35 12.65
C GLN A 285 -13.37 21.50 11.62
N ILE A 286 -14.19 20.58 12.12
CA ILE A 286 -14.91 19.54 11.39
C ILE A 286 -15.38 20.10 10.05
N CYS A 287 -14.64 19.84 8.98
CA CYS A 287 -15.15 20.02 7.63
C CYS A 287 -16.10 18.84 7.42
N CYS A 288 -17.36 19.07 7.72
CA CYS A 288 -18.46 18.26 7.24
C CYS A 288 -18.31 18.11 5.72
N PHE A 289 -18.39 16.87 5.25
CA PHE A 289 -18.57 16.53 3.84
C PHE A 289 -19.83 17.18 3.27
#